data_AF-A0A5E4IDZ0-F1
#
_entry.id   AF-A0A5E4IDZ0-F1
#
_cell.length_a   1.000
_cell.length_b   1.000
_cell.length_c   1.000
_cell.angle_alpha   90.00
_cell.angle_beta   90.00
_cell.angle_gamma   90.00
#
_symmetry.space_group_name_H-M   'P 1'
#
loop_
_entity.id
_entity.type
_entity.pdbx_description
1 polymer ?
#
loop_
_entity_poly.entity_id
_entity_poly.type
_entity_poly.pdbx_seq_one_letter_code
_entity_poly.pdbx_strand_id
1 'polypeptide(L)'
;MQIKCHRVASGCASGAALATVEPISFLGNVSPETGIVVDPDHELYGECISGKVLIFPGGKGSTVGSYVIYQLKKRGLAPAAMINIRSEPIVAVGAIISGIPLVDRVPDDILVLKDGVSVTVDADRELVQIPGNLTE
;
A
#
# COMPACT_ATOMS: atom_id res chain seq x y z
N MET A 1 14.48 3.55 -11.42
CA MET A 1 13.68 2.58 -12.18
C MET A 1 12.25 3.09 -12.34
N GLN A 2 11.60 2.81 -13.46
CA GLN A 2 10.19 3.11 -13.70
C GLN A 2 9.45 1.82 -14.06
N ILE A 3 8.33 1.57 -13.41
CA ILE A 3 7.50 0.37 -13.60
C ILE A 3 6.14 0.84 -14.14
N LYS A 4 5.70 0.25 -15.26
CA LYS A 4 4.33 0.42 -15.74
C LYS A 4 3.39 -0.40 -14.88
N CYS A 5 2.21 0.14 -14.59
CA CYS A 5 1.20 -0.52 -13.77
C CYS A 5 -0.19 -0.28 -14.36
N HIS A 6 -1.23 -0.76 -13.68
CA HIS A 6 -2.62 -0.48 -14.00
C HIS A 6 -3.24 0.36 -12.87
N ARG A 7 -3.97 1.42 -13.22
CA ARG A 7 -4.63 2.28 -12.23
C ARG A 7 -5.85 1.60 -11.62
N VAL A 8 -5.91 1.56 -10.29
CA VAL A 8 -7.10 1.13 -9.53
C VAL A 8 -7.79 2.32 -8.87
N ALA A 9 -7.03 3.21 -8.23
CA ALA A 9 -7.52 4.47 -7.64
C ALA A 9 -6.61 5.62 -8.05
N SER A 10 -7.21 6.74 -8.45
CA SER A 10 -6.51 7.93 -8.97
C SER A 10 -5.65 8.65 -7.92
N GLY A 11 -4.75 9.50 -8.42
CA GLY A 11 -3.90 10.37 -7.61
C GLY A 11 -2.42 10.04 -7.73
N CYS A 12 -1.61 10.87 -7.08
CA CYS A 12 -0.17 10.75 -7.05
C CYS A 12 0.35 11.02 -5.64
N ALA A 13 1.19 10.14 -5.12
CA ALA A 13 1.80 10.30 -3.80
C ALA A 13 3.14 9.57 -3.71
N SER A 14 3.97 10.03 -2.78
CA SER A 14 5.29 9.46 -2.52
C SER A 14 5.49 9.21 -1.04
N GLY A 15 6.35 8.24 -0.71
CA GLY A 15 6.69 7.91 0.66
C GLY A 15 7.74 6.81 0.74
N ALA A 16 8.21 6.53 1.95
CA ALA A 16 9.07 5.39 2.21
C ALA A 16 8.33 4.08 1.89
N ALA A 17 8.98 3.17 1.18
CA ALA A 17 8.47 1.82 0.96
C ALA A 17 8.31 1.09 2.29
N LEU A 18 7.18 0.41 2.43
CA LEU A 18 6.94 -0.65 3.39
C LEU A 18 6.39 -1.83 2.60
N ALA A 19 7.24 -2.80 2.34
CA ALA A 19 6.93 -3.91 1.44
C ALA A 19 6.73 -5.21 2.23
N THR A 20 5.83 -6.05 1.73
CA THR A 20 5.57 -7.37 2.31
C THR A 20 5.27 -8.40 1.24
N VAL A 21 5.70 -9.65 1.46
CA VAL A 21 5.29 -10.79 0.63
C VAL A 21 4.01 -11.45 1.14
N GLU A 22 3.58 -11.11 2.36
CA GLU A 22 2.30 -11.54 2.93
C GLU A 22 1.13 -10.62 2.52
N PRO A 23 -0.07 -11.18 2.23
CA PRO A 23 -1.28 -10.40 2.02
C PRO A 23 -1.74 -9.65 3.28
N ILE A 24 -2.25 -8.43 3.11
CA ILE A 24 -2.76 -7.61 4.22
C ILE A 24 -4.28 -7.67 4.31
N SER A 25 -4.80 -8.01 5.49
CA SER A 25 -6.18 -7.78 5.88
C SER A 25 -6.29 -6.52 6.75
N PHE A 26 -6.76 -5.42 6.16
CA PHE A 26 -7.04 -4.19 6.92
C PHE A 26 -8.05 -4.41 8.05
N LEU A 27 -8.89 -5.45 7.95
CA LEU A 27 -9.66 -5.94 9.08
C LEU A 27 -8.80 -6.92 9.89
N GLY A 28 -8.32 -6.49 11.05
CA GLY A 28 -7.61 -7.34 12.00
C GLY A 28 -6.09 -7.21 11.95
N ASN A 29 -5.46 -7.02 10.79
CA ASN A 29 -4.00 -6.82 10.75
C ASN A 29 -3.59 -5.39 11.07
N VAL A 30 -4.44 -4.38 10.82
CA VAL A 30 -4.08 -2.97 11.03
C VAL A 30 -4.98 -2.34 12.08
N SER A 31 -4.37 -1.69 13.07
CA SER A 31 -5.10 -0.87 14.04
C SER A 31 -5.62 0.42 13.39
N PRO A 32 -6.95 0.66 13.37
CA PRO A 32 -7.50 1.92 12.88
C PRO A 32 -7.17 3.13 13.77
N GLU A 33 -6.64 2.90 14.96
CA GLU A 33 -6.32 3.92 15.97
C GLU A 33 -4.90 4.45 15.84
N THR A 34 -3.99 3.60 15.37
CA THR A 34 -2.55 3.92 15.33
C THR A 34 -1.94 3.77 13.94
N GLY A 35 -2.61 3.09 13.00
CA GLY A 35 -2.04 2.73 11.71
C GLY A 35 -0.91 1.70 11.82
N ILE A 36 -0.76 1.05 12.97
CA ILE A 36 0.24 0.01 13.23
C ILE A 36 -0.32 -1.35 12.82
N VAL A 37 0.52 -2.19 12.22
CA VAL A 37 0.21 -3.61 12.00
C VAL A 37 0.28 -4.35 13.34
N VAL A 38 -0.83 -4.95 13.76
CA VAL A 38 -1.03 -5.53 15.10
C VAL A 38 -1.13 -7.06 15.11
N ASP A 39 -1.05 -7.70 13.95
CA ASP A 39 -1.02 -9.16 13.86
C ASP A 39 0.40 -9.68 14.09
N PRO A 40 0.68 -10.39 15.22
CA PRO A 40 2.02 -10.87 15.55
C PRO A 40 2.55 -11.93 14.60
N ASP A 41 1.67 -12.57 13.82
CA ASP A 41 2.05 -13.57 12.84
C ASP A 41 2.40 -12.94 11.47
N HIS A 42 2.19 -11.64 11.30
CA HIS A 42 2.47 -10.92 10.06
C HIS A 42 3.89 -10.33 10.05
N GLU A 43 4.59 -10.42 8.93
CA GLU A 43 5.95 -9.89 8.76
C GLU A 43 6.12 -8.39 9.08
N LEU A 44 5.05 -7.60 8.95
CA LEU A 44 5.05 -6.16 9.24
C LEU A 44 4.66 -5.84 10.69
N TYR A 45 4.53 -6.83 11.58
CA TYR A 45 4.10 -6.61 12.96
C TYR A 45 4.90 -5.50 13.66
N GLY A 46 4.18 -4.51 14.19
CA GLY A 46 4.76 -3.34 14.86
C GLY A 46 5.07 -2.15 13.93
N GLU A 47 5.02 -2.35 12.61
CA GLU A 47 5.27 -1.28 11.65
C GLU A 47 4.05 -0.37 11.46
N CYS A 48 4.29 0.95 11.36
CA CYS A 48 3.27 1.93 11.05
C CYS A 48 3.17 2.13 9.53
N ILE A 49 1.95 2.06 8.98
CA ILE A 49 1.70 2.26 7.53
C ILE A 49 1.49 3.74 7.17
N SER A 50 1.27 4.60 8.16
CA SER A 50 0.91 6.01 7.94
C SER A 50 1.95 6.74 7.11
N GLY A 51 1.51 7.38 6.01
CA GLY A 51 2.38 8.15 5.12
C GLY A 51 3.40 7.34 4.32
N LYS A 52 3.44 6.01 4.46
CA LYS A 52 4.32 5.12 3.70
C LYS A 52 3.67 4.72 2.37
N VAL A 53 4.48 4.23 1.43
CA VAL A 53 3.99 3.50 0.25
C VAL A 53 3.92 2.03 0.63
N LEU A 54 2.70 1.53 0.82
CA LEU A 54 2.45 0.17 1.27
C LEU A 54 2.39 -0.78 0.06
N ILE A 55 3.27 -1.78 0.03
CA ILE A 55 3.46 -2.68 -1.10
C ILE A 55 3.18 -4.11 -0.63
N PHE A 56 2.20 -4.78 -1.22
CA PHE A 56 1.75 -6.11 -0.75
C PHE A 56 1.07 -6.88 -1.90
N PRO A 57 1.02 -8.22 -1.88
CA PRO A 57 0.54 -9.00 -3.03
C PRO A 57 -0.90 -8.67 -3.44
N GLY A 58 -1.75 -8.52 -2.43
CA GLY A 58 -3.16 -8.21 -2.55
C GLY A 58 -3.81 -8.18 -1.17
N GLY A 59 -5.04 -7.71 -1.12
CA GLY A 59 -5.84 -7.77 0.11
C GLY A 59 -6.13 -9.21 0.53
N LYS A 60 -6.58 -9.34 1.77
CA LYS A 60 -7.30 -10.51 2.26
C LYS A 60 -8.46 -10.04 3.13
N GLY A 61 -9.59 -10.75 3.12
CA GLY A 61 -10.65 -10.54 4.10
C GLY A 61 -12.02 -10.20 3.51
N SER A 62 -12.81 -9.42 4.27
CA SER A 62 -14.22 -9.14 4.01
C SER A 62 -14.48 -7.65 3.76
N THR A 63 -15.69 -7.30 3.28
CA THR A 63 -16.11 -5.94 2.88
C THR A 63 -15.77 -4.85 3.90
N VAL A 64 -15.73 -5.18 5.19
CA VAL A 64 -15.40 -4.26 6.29
C VAL A 64 -14.00 -3.65 6.17
N GLY A 65 -13.04 -4.35 5.54
CA GLY A 65 -11.67 -3.82 5.35
C GLY A 65 -11.63 -2.48 4.61
N SER A 66 -12.57 -2.25 3.68
CA SER A 66 -12.67 -0.97 2.95
C SER A 66 -12.99 0.22 3.88
N TYR A 67 -13.81 0.01 4.91
CA TYR A 67 -14.14 1.03 5.91
C TYR A 67 -12.98 1.31 6.85
N VAL A 68 -12.13 0.31 7.13
CA VAL A 68 -10.92 0.52 7.94
C VAL A 68 -9.95 1.44 7.21
N ILE A 69 -9.73 1.22 5.91
CA ILE A 69 -8.91 2.13 5.07
C ILE A 69 -9.46 3.56 5.12
N TYR A 70 -10.78 3.73 5.04
CA TYR A 70 -11.43 5.03 5.15
C TYR A 70 -11.25 5.69 6.52
N GLN A 71 -11.39 4.92 7.61
CA GLN A 71 -11.16 5.43 8.96
C GLN A 71 -9.70 5.88 9.15
N LEU A 72 -8.74 5.10 8.68
CA LEU A 72 -7.32 5.45 8.69
C LEU A 72 -7.08 6.78 7.96
N LYS A 73 -7.68 6.96 6.78
CA LYS A 73 -7.57 8.23 6.04
C LYS A 73 -8.15 9.40 6.83
N LYS A 74 -9.34 9.24 7.40
CA LYS A 74 -9.98 10.28 8.23
C LYS A 74 -9.16 10.67 9.45
N ARG A 75 -8.39 9.73 10.00
CA ARG A 75 -7.49 9.94 11.14
C ARG A 75 -6.08 10.41 10.75
N GLY A 76 -5.77 10.53 9.47
CA GLY A 76 -4.42 10.87 9.01
C GLY A 76 -3.38 9.75 9.21
N LEU A 77 -3.85 8.50 9.29
CA LEU A 77 -3.06 7.29 9.56
C LEU A 77 -2.97 6.34 8.35
N ALA A 78 -3.56 6.74 7.22
CA ALA A 78 -3.53 5.96 5.99
C ALA A 78 -2.14 5.97 5.33
N PRO A 79 -1.81 4.94 4.52
CA PRO A 79 -0.67 5.01 3.65
C PRO A 79 -0.79 6.17 2.66
N ALA A 80 0.35 6.69 2.22
CA ALA A 80 0.42 7.72 1.19
C ALA A 80 -0.07 7.18 -0.16
N ALA A 81 0.32 5.94 -0.49
CA ALA A 81 -0.14 5.18 -1.66
C ALA A 81 -0.07 3.68 -1.37
N MET A 82 -0.74 2.89 -2.20
CA MET A 82 -0.71 1.43 -2.15
C MET A 82 -0.31 0.84 -3.50
N ILE A 83 0.38 -0.29 -3.47
CA ILE A 83 0.78 -1.05 -4.66
C ILE A 83 0.42 -2.53 -4.43
N ASN A 84 -0.32 -3.12 -5.36
CA ASN A 84 -0.62 -4.56 -5.34
C ASN A 84 -0.07 -5.29 -6.56
N ILE A 85 0.23 -6.59 -6.42
CA ILE A 85 0.44 -7.43 -7.62
C ILE A 85 -0.91 -7.60 -8.31
N ARG A 86 -1.94 -7.91 -7.53
CA ARG A 86 -3.32 -7.97 -7.99
C ARG A 86 -4.25 -7.36 -6.95
N SER A 87 -4.93 -6.28 -7.31
CA SER A 87 -5.85 -5.65 -6.38
C SER A 87 -7.11 -6.50 -6.21
N GLU A 88 -7.60 -6.56 -4.97
CA GLU A 88 -8.92 -7.10 -4.65
C GLU A 88 -9.97 -5.98 -4.57
N PRO A 89 -11.26 -6.28 -4.82
CA PRO A 89 -12.33 -5.28 -4.74
C PRO A 89 -12.38 -4.52 -3.41
N ILE A 90 -12.05 -5.16 -2.29
CA ILE A 90 -12.12 -4.57 -0.95
C ILE A 90 -11.08 -3.45 -0.79
N VAL A 91 -9.83 -3.71 -1.18
CA VAL A 91 -8.75 -2.72 -1.15
C VAL A 91 -9.02 -1.61 -2.17
N ALA A 92 -9.48 -1.98 -3.37
CA ALA A 92 -9.85 -1.03 -4.41
C ALA A 92 -10.92 -0.04 -3.94
N VAL A 93 -12.02 -0.54 -3.39
CA VAL A 93 -13.10 0.32 -2.85
C VAL A 93 -12.57 1.21 -1.74
N GLY A 94 -11.82 0.65 -0.78
CA GLY A 94 -11.23 1.42 0.31
C GLY A 94 -10.30 2.54 -0.18
N ALA A 95 -9.47 2.26 -1.18
CA ALA A 95 -8.58 3.25 -1.78
C ALA A 95 -9.35 4.36 -2.51
N ILE A 96 -10.34 4.00 -3.33
CA ILE A 96 -11.17 4.92 -4.11
C ILE A 96 -11.92 5.89 -3.18
N ILE A 97 -12.65 5.38 -2.19
CA ILE A 97 -13.44 6.25 -1.29
C ILE A 97 -12.57 7.10 -0.35
N SER A 98 -11.32 6.69 -0.15
CA SER A 98 -10.35 7.39 0.71
C SER A 98 -9.45 8.36 -0.06
N GLY A 99 -9.52 8.38 -1.40
CA GLY A 99 -8.60 9.16 -2.22
C GLY A 99 -7.13 8.79 -1.94
N ILE A 100 -6.86 7.48 -1.83
CA ILE A 100 -5.49 6.95 -1.72
C ILE A 100 -5.12 6.37 -3.09
N PRO A 101 -4.03 6.83 -3.72
CA PRO A 101 -3.55 6.25 -4.96
C PRO A 101 -3.30 4.75 -4.79
N LEU A 102 -3.84 3.95 -5.71
CA LEU A 102 -3.65 2.50 -5.73
C LEU A 102 -3.43 2.05 -7.17
N VAL A 103 -2.39 1.27 -7.37
CA VAL A 103 -2.05 0.64 -8.65
C VAL A 103 -1.85 -0.86 -8.46
N ASP A 104 -2.09 -1.62 -9.53
CA ASP A 104 -1.79 -3.05 -9.56
C ASP A 104 -1.10 -3.52 -10.85
N ARG A 105 -0.90 -4.84 -11.01
CA ARG A 105 -0.20 -5.47 -12.14
C ARG A 105 1.25 -5.01 -12.30
N VAL A 106 1.93 -4.82 -11.18
CA VAL A 106 3.38 -4.63 -11.12
C VAL A 106 4.08 -5.98 -10.99
N PRO A 107 5.38 -6.10 -11.30
CA PRO A 107 6.11 -7.34 -11.12
C PRO A 107 6.34 -7.66 -9.63
N ASP A 108 6.41 -8.95 -9.30
CA ASP A 108 6.49 -9.47 -7.93
C ASP A 108 7.78 -9.07 -7.20
N ASP A 109 8.84 -8.68 -7.93
CA ASP A 109 10.11 -8.23 -7.38
C ASP A 109 9.99 -6.97 -6.51
N ILE A 110 8.91 -6.19 -6.69
CA ILE A 110 8.64 -5.02 -5.87
C ILE A 110 8.26 -5.38 -4.42
N LEU A 111 7.80 -6.61 -4.16
CA LEU A 111 7.43 -7.07 -2.80
C LEU A 111 8.64 -7.22 -1.88
N VAL A 112 9.84 -7.33 -2.45
CA VAL A 112 11.11 -7.42 -1.71
C VAL A 112 11.90 -6.11 -1.75
N LEU A 113 11.22 -5.00 -2.11
CA LEU A 113 11.84 -3.69 -2.13
C LEU A 113 12.27 -3.32 -0.71
N LYS A 114 13.53 -2.92 -0.56
CA LYS A 114 14.11 -2.52 0.73
C LYS A 114 13.26 -1.43 1.39
N ASP A 115 12.92 -1.63 2.66
CA ASP A 115 12.18 -0.64 3.45
C ASP A 115 12.93 0.69 3.50
N GLY A 116 12.15 1.78 3.49
CA GLY A 116 12.70 3.14 3.53
C GLY A 116 13.09 3.72 2.16
N VAL A 117 13.13 2.92 1.10
CA VAL A 117 13.34 3.44 -0.26
C VAL A 117 12.17 4.36 -0.63
N SER A 118 12.46 5.58 -1.08
CA SER A 118 11.42 6.54 -1.45
C SER A 118 10.74 6.11 -2.76
N VAL A 119 9.48 5.70 -2.72
CA VAL A 119 8.71 5.31 -3.91
C VAL A 119 7.71 6.41 -4.24
N THR A 120 7.50 6.67 -5.53
CA THR A 120 6.41 7.52 -6.02
C THR A 120 5.44 6.69 -6.83
N VAL A 121 4.16 6.76 -6.47
CA VAL A 121 3.06 6.13 -7.20
C VAL A 121 2.28 7.23 -7.88
N ASP A 122 2.39 7.31 -9.21
CA ASP A 122 1.57 8.18 -10.05
C ASP A 122 0.51 7.31 -10.74
N ALA A 123 -0.61 7.11 -10.04
CA ALA A 123 -1.69 6.27 -10.53
C ALA A 123 -2.38 6.91 -11.74
N ASP A 124 -2.39 8.24 -11.84
CA ASP A 124 -2.99 8.97 -12.98
C ASP A 124 -2.20 8.77 -14.27
N ARG A 125 -0.88 8.54 -14.16
CA ARG A 125 0.01 8.20 -15.30
C ARG A 125 0.36 6.72 -15.39
N GLU A 126 -0.25 5.88 -14.56
CA GLU A 126 0.01 4.43 -14.51
C GLU A 126 1.50 4.09 -14.36
N LEU A 127 2.19 4.83 -13.48
CA LEU A 127 3.63 4.74 -13.29
C LEU A 127 4.03 4.63 -11.81
N VAL A 128 4.90 3.68 -11.50
CA VAL A 128 5.63 3.63 -10.23
C VAL A 128 7.08 4.01 -10.48
N GLN A 129 7.60 4.97 -9.71
CA GLN A 129 8.97 5.44 -9.80
C GLN A 129 9.72 5.08 -8.52
N ILE A 130 10.86 4.43 -8.70
CA ILE A 130 11.79 4.07 -7.63
C ILE A 130 13.13 4.73 -7.95
N PRO A 131 13.75 5.50 -7.03
CA PRO A 131 15.04 6.14 -7.27
C PRO A 131 16.06 5.05 -7.63
N GLY A 132 16.65 5.18 -8.81
CA GLY A 132 17.72 4.28 -9.22
C GLY A 132 18.99 4.69 -8.51
N ASN A 133 19.27 4.09 -7.35
CA ASN A 133 20.59 3.95 -6.76
C ASN A 133 20.54 2.77 -5.78
N LEU A 134 20.71 1.56 -6.32
CA LEU A 134 21.19 0.39 -5.58
C LEU A 134 22.71 0.31 -5.81
N THR A 135 23.44 1.28 -5.28
CA THR A 135 24.90 1.32 -5.17
C THR A 135 25.14 2.03 -3.83
N GLU A 136 25.75 1.42 -2.82
CA GLU A 136 26.88 0.48 -2.82
C GLU A 136 26.69 -0.69 -1.83
#